data_AF-A0A9W6TK57-F1
#
_entry.id   AF-A0A9W6TK57-F1
#
_cell.length_a   1.000
_cell.length_b   1.000
_cell.length_c   1.000
_cell.angle_alpha   90.00
_cell.angle_beta   90.00
_cell.angle_gamma   90.00
#
_symmetry.space_group_name_H-M   'P 1'
#
loop_
_entity.id
_entity.type
_entity.pdbx_description
1 polymer ?
#
loop_
_entity_poly.entity_id
_entity_poly.type
_entity_poly.pdbx_seq_one_letter_code
_entity_poly.pdbx_strand_id
1 'polypeptide(L)'
;MTRRCRLTDFPVRLPVDDLNPHGIWPITDNYLSEVLANPEIYRCIDGPILEVESDDFVKETSPWYSARPCFWPVNQNDMQLCAKTAYWGNHQSTSGETCGGNHDVYGNPRFLNDIVMKDALYLDAFDYGLTTFDHIGYSVVTFFQIITSEGWTNIMYMCMDSAQPIVAGMFYIAFVVFDSIFVMNLTLAVIADEFNIEEEGPNNPAAEKKLLHFKGTEDRSRVKSPIPWLYAIASHSTLSSFIMVVIFANTAVLSLDHYPISDKMDANLEIINFALSCVFVVEMVVKVLGLGLKMYARDRFNLFDAFVVIMGLLEMALAPPSLMSENQPKKGSVSALRSFRLLRVFKLARNWRSLRELLKMIWRALASIANFGVLLFIFIYIYALVGMQVRRASL
;
A
#
# COMPACT_ATOMS: atom_id res chain seq x y z
N MET A 1 -22.72 -11.53 -12.38
CA MET A 1 -22.52 -10.82 -11.09
C MET A 1 -23.37 -9.56 -11.05
N THR A 2 -24.70 -9.68 -10.95
CA THR A 2 -25.59 -8.53 -11.19
C THR A 2 -26.72 -8.42 -10.17
N ARG A 3 -26.71 -9.26 -9.12
CA ARG A 3 -27.80 -9.32 -8.14
C ARG A 3 -27.51 -8.34 -7.01
N ARG A 4 -28.48 -7.47 -6.74
CA ARG A 4 -28.48 -6.49 -5.65
C ARG A 4 -29.76 -6.61 -4.85
N CYS A 5 -29.72 -6.16 -3.61
CA CYS A 5 -30.91 -6.04 -2.76
C CYS A 5 -31.83 -4.96 -3.34
N ARG A 6 -33.08 -5.36 -3.59
CA ARG A 6 -34.10 -4.50 -4.19
C ARG A 6 -35.17 -4.16 -3.16
N LEU A 7 -35.68 -2.94 -3.23
CA LEU A 7 -36.69 -2.43 -2.29
C LEU A 7 -38.10 -2.97 -2.58
N THR A 8 -38.33 -3.55 -3.76
CA THR A 8 -39.61 -4.15 -4.16
C THR A 8 -39.41 -5.62 -4.51
N ASP A 9 -40.44 -6.43 -4.35
CA ASP A 9 -40.37 -7.87 -4.68
C ASP A 9 -40.26 -8.15 -6.18
N PHE A 10 -40.67 -7.21 -7.03
CA PHE A 10 -40.69 -7.32 -8.48
C PHE A 10 -40.29 -5.99 -9.16
N PRO A 11 -39.86 -6.04 -10.43
CA PRO A 11 -39.62 -4.83 -11.21
C PRO A 11 -40.89 -4.00 -11.44
N VAL A 12 -40.72 -2.68 -11.44
CA VAL A 12 -41.79 -1.69 -11.57
C VAL A 12 -41.65 -0.87 -12.84
N ARG A 13 -42.75 -0.31 -13.34
CA ARG A 13 -42.81 0.45 -14.58
C ARG A 13 -42.02 1.74 -14.46
N LEU A 14 -41.24 2.05 -15.49
CA LEU A 14 -40.55 3.33 -15.61
C LEU A 14 -41.53 4.35 -16.22
N PRO A 15 -41.55 5.61 -15.78
CA PRO A 15 -42.34 6.65 -16.44
C PRO A 15 -41.90 6.80 -17.90
N VAL A 16 -42.83 6.83 -18.84
CA VAL A 16 -42.56 6.97 -20.27
C VAL A 16 -43.38 8.15 -20.79
N ASP A 17 -42.77 8.97 -21.65
CA ASP A 17 -43.46 10.04 -22.39
C ASP A 17 -43.10 9.97 -23.89
N ASP A 18 -43.78 10.77 -24.71
CA ASP A 18 -43.58 10.77 -26.17
C ASP A 18 -42.14 11.17 -26.58
N LEU A 19 -41.40 11.84 -25.69
CA LEU A 19 -40.02 12.28 -25.90
C LEU A 19 -39.00 11.22 -25.49
N ASN A 20 -39.33 10.36 -24.52
CA ASN A 20 -38.47 9.33 -23.93
C ASN A 20 -39.17 7.97 -23.98
N PRO A 21 -39.25 7.33 -25.16
CA PRO A 21 -39.93 6.04 -25.33
C PRO A 21 -39.26 4.88 -24.56
N HIS A 22 -37.99 5.04 -24.18
CA HIS A 22 -37.24 4.11 -23.34
C HIS A 22 -37.39 4.38 -21.83
N GLY A 23 -38.19 5.37 -21.48
CA GLY A 23 -38.49 5.81 -20.12
C GLY A 23 -37.51 6.81 -19.54
N ILE A 24 -38.00 7.59 -18.57
CA ILE A 24 -37.33 8.74 -17.97
C ILE A 24 -36.39 8.26 -16.85
N TRP A 25 -35.10 8.61 -16.95
CA TRP A 25 -34.09 8.30 -15.95
C TRP A 25 -33.13 9.50 -15.76
N PRO A 26 -32.74 9.87 -14.53
CA PRO A 26 -33.13 9.28 -13.24
C PRO A 26 -34.59 9.60 -12.87
N ILE A 27 -35.21 8.71 -12.09
CA ILE A 27 -36.55 8.95 -11.55
C ILE A 27 -36.50 10.02 -10.44
N THR A 28 -37.63 10.69 -10.21
CA THR A 28 -37.77 11.65 -9.10
C THR A 28 -38.03 10.92 -7.78
N ASP A 29 -37.55 11.50 -6.67
CA ASP A 29 -37.78 10.95 -5.33
C ASP A 29 -39.27 10.82 -5.00
N ASN A 30 -40.09 11.75 -5.50
CA ASN A 30 -41.55 11.69 -5.37
C ASN A 30 -42.10 10.41 -6.02
N TYR A 31 -41.72 10.14 -7.28
CA TYR A 31 -42.17 8.93 -7.98
C TYR A 31 -41.68 7.66 -7.27
N LEU A 32 -40.43 7.64 -6.79
CA LEU A 32 -39.92 6.51 -6.02
C LEU A 32 -40.75 6.27 -4.75
N SER A 33 -41.09 7.31 -3.99
CA SER A 33 -41.90 7.16 -2.78
C SER A 33 -43.33 6.66 -3.05
N GLU A 34 -43.96 7.10 -4.16
CA GLU A 34 -45.27 6.59 -4.59
C GLU A 34 -45.23 5.12 -4.98
N VAL A 35 -44.18 4.70 -5.70
CA VAL A 35 -43.94 3.31 -6.09
C VAL A 35 -43.73 2.43 -4.86
N LEU A 36 -42.94 2.88 -3.89
CA LEU A 36 -42.69 2.13 -2.66
C LEU A 36 -43.93 2.04 -1.75
N ALA A 37 -44.82 3.04 -1.79
CA ALA A 37 -46.07 3.00 -1.04
C ALA A 37 -47.07 1.97 -1.58
N ASN A 38 -47.15 1.80 -2.91
CA ASN A 38 -48.07 0.86 -3.56
C ASN A 38 -47.42 0.15 -4.77
N PRO A 39 -46.49 -0.79 -4.55
CA PRO A 39 -45.69 -1.38 -5.63
C PRO A 39 -46.53 -2.18 -6.64
N GLU A 40 -47.61 -2.81 -6.21
CA GLU A 40 -48.49 -3.64 -7.07
C GLU A 40 -49.11 -2.88 -8.23
N ILE A 41 -49.44 -1.60 -8.04
CA ILE A 41 -50.03 -0.75 -9.10
C ILE A 41 -49.02 -0.50 -10.22
N TYR A 42 -47.74 -0.43 -9.85
CA TYR A 42 -46.64 -0.14 -10.77
C TYR A 42 -45.94 -1.41 -11.28
N ARG A 43 -46.50 -2.61 -11.06
CA ARG A 43 -45.93 -3.88 -11.51
C ARG A 43 -45.65 -3.87 -13.02
N CYS A 44 -44.42 -4.22 -13.39
CA CYS A 44 -43.98 -4.21 -14.79
C CYS A 44 -44.68 -5.29 -15.63
N ILE A 45 -44.65 -6.53 -15.17
CA ILE A 45 -45.25 -7.71 -15.83
C ILE A 45 -45.94 -8.56 -14.76
N ASP A 46 -47.11 -9.09 -15.09
CA ASP A 46 -47.84 -10.09 -14.30
C ASP A 46 -47.30 -11.51 -14.59
N GLY A 47 -46.04 -11.74 -14.23
CA GLY A 47 -45.35 -13.00 -14.50
C GLY A 47 -44.21 -13.28 -13.51
N PRO A 48 -43.67 -14.52 -13.50
CA PRO A 48 -42.57 -14.87 -12.63
C PRO A 48 -41.30 -14.09 -12.99
N ILE A 49 -40.48 -13.81 -11.98
CA ILE A 49 -39.21 -13.08 -12.15
C ILE A 49 -38.14 -14.00 -12.75
N LEU A 50 -38.24 -15.33 -12.59
CA LEU A 50 -37.29 -16.30 -13.17
C LEU A 50 -35.82 -16.01 -12.79
N GLU A 51 -35.50 -16.14 -11.50
CA GLU A 51 -34.14 -16.00 -10.95
C GLU A 51 -33.43 -17.35 -10.75
N VAL A 52 -34.17 -18.45 -10.89
CA VAL A 52 -33.71 -19.84 -10.81
C VAL A 52 -34.35 -20.56 -11.99
N GLU A 53 -33.64 -21.53 -12.57
CA GLU A 53 -34.14 -22.33 -13.68
C GLU A 53 -35.45 -23.03 -13.28
N SER A 54 -36.40 -23.03 -14.19
CA SER A 54 -37.71 -23.65 -14.06
C SER A 54 -37.97 -24.49 -15.31
N ASP A 55 -38.57 -25.66 -15.12
CA ASP A 55 -38.92 -26.56 -16.23
C ASP A 55 -40.02 -25.98 -17.14
N ASP A 56 -40.72 -24.94 -16.69
CA ASP A 56 -41.85 -24.34 -17.39
C ASP A 56 -41.42 -23.34 -18.48
N PHE A 57 -40.19 -22.84 -18.41
CA PHE A 57 -39.70 -21.77 -19.28
C PHE A 57 -38.37 -22.13 -19.94
N VAL A 58 -38.23 -21.70 -21.18
CA VAL A 58 -36.96 -21.62 -21.89
C VAL A 58 -36.68 -20.17 -22.25
N LYS A 59 -35.50 -19.88 -22.80
CA LYS A 59 -35.08 -18.51 -23.11
C LYS A 59 -36.10 -17.75 -23.96
N GLU A 60 -36.67 -18.39 -24.98
CA GLU A 60 -37.60 -17.79 -25.93
C GLU A 60 -39.04 -17.68 -25.41
N THR A 61 -39.43 -18.54 -24.45
CA THR A 61 -40.77 -18.54 -23.85
C THR A 61 -40.82 -17.76 -22.54
N SER A 62 -39.68 -17.25 -22.07
CA SER A 62 -39.58 -16.40 -20.89
C SER A 62 -40.49 -15.17 -21.02
N PRO A 63 -41.26 -14.80 -19.98
CA PRO A 63 -41.98 -13.52 -19.93
C PRO A 63 -41.07 -12.30 -20.11
N TRP A 64 -39.76 -12.48 -19.87
CA TRP A 64 -38.71 -11.47 -20.00
C TRP A 64 -37.93 -11.56 -21.33
N TYR A 65 -38.40 -12.35 -22.30
CA TYR A 65 -37.75 -12.45 -23.63
C TYR A 65 -37.56 -11.08 -24.31
N SER A 66 -38.54 -10.19 -24.16
CA SER A 66 -38.47 -8.80 -24.64
C SER A 66 -38.28 -7.82 -23.48
N ALA A 67 -37.23 -7.01 -23.53
CA ALA A 67 -36.99 -5.94 -22.55
C ALA A 67 -38.14 -4.93 -22.51
N ARG A 68 -38.45 -4.41 -21.31
CA ARG A 68 -39.57 -3.48 -21.07
C ARG A 68 -39.08 -2.14 -20.48
N PRO A 69 -39.82 -1.03 -20.64
CA PRO A 69 -39.52 0.23 -19.99
C PRO A 69 -39.87 0.14 -18.49
N CYS A 70 -39.03 -0.59 -17.75
CA CYS A 70 -39.17 -0.88 -16.34
C CYS A 70 -37.82 -0.72 -15.66
N PHE A 71 -37.85 -0.65 -14.34
CA PHE A 71 -36.65 -0.64 -13.50
C PHE A 71 -36.92 -1.41 -12.20
N TRP A 72 -35.89 -1.69 -11.43
CA TRP A 72 -36.04 -2.37 -10.15
C TRP A 72 -35.29 -1.60 -9.06
N PRO A 73 -36.01 -0.86 -8.20
CA PRO A 73 -35.40 -0.02 -7.17
C PRO A 73 -34.35 -0.77 -6.34
N VAL A 74 -33.12 -0.25 -6.29
CA VAL A 74 -32.00 -0.82 -5.54
C VAL A 74 -31.87 -0.13 -4.19
N ASN A 75 -31.54 -0.88 -3.13
CA ASN A 75 -31.11 -0.27 -1.89
C ASN A 75 -29.69 0.32 -2.05
N GLN A 76 -29.59 1.65 -2.09
CA GLN A 76 -28.33 2.38 -2.23
C GLN A 76 -27.44 2.31 -0.97
N ASN A 77 -28.00 1.98 0.21
CA ASN A 77 -27.22 1.83 1.44
C ASN A 77 -26.47 0.49 1.50
N ASP A 78 -26.90 -0.48 0.71
CA ASP A 78 -26.30 -1.82 0.67
C ASP A 78 -25.33 -1.93 -0.51
N MET A 79 -24.04 -1.78 -0.23
CA MET A 79 -22.96 -1.83 -1.23
C MET A 79 -22.44 -3.25 -1.51
N GLN A 80 -23.22 -4.30 -1.21
CA GLN A 80 -22.84 -5.69 -1.47
C GLN A 80 -23.71 -6.32 -2.57
N LEU A 81 -23.16 -7.35 -3.22
CA LEU A 81 -23.95 -8.23 -4.08
C LEU A 81 -24.74 -9.18 -3.20
N CYS A 82 -25.93 -9.58 -3.62
CA CYS A 82 -26.73 -10.53 -2.85
C CYS A 82 -26.80 -11.89 -3.53
N ALA A 83 -26.92 -12.94 -2.72
CA ALA A 83 -27.32 -14.26 -3.16
C ALA A 83 -28.76 -14.55 -2.70
N LYS A 84 -29.51 -15.28 -3.53
CA LYS A 84 -30.74 -15.91 -3.04
C LYS A 84 -30.39 -17.03 -2.07
N THR A 85 -31.33 -17.36 -1.20
CA THR A 85 -31.23 -18.46 -0.22
C THR A 85 -30.79 -19.80 -0.83
N ALA A 86 -31.10 -20.04 -2.11
CA ALA A 86 -30.68 -21.24 -2.84
C ALA A 86 -29.17 -21.30 -3.17
N TYR A 87 -28.48 -20.15 -3.27
CA TYR A 87 -27.09 -20.08 -3.74
C TYR A 87 -26.05 -19.92 -2.61
N TRP A 88 -26.49 -19.96 -1.34
CA TRP A 88 -25.65 -19.93 -0.13
C TRP A 88 -24.55 -18.84 -0.11
N GLY A 89 -24.74 -17.73 -0.82
CA GLY A 89 -23.81 -16.60 -0.74
C GLY A 89 -23.79 -15.97 0.63
N ASN A 90 -22.68 -15.29 0.94
CA ASN A 90 -22.44 -14.70 2.25
C ASN A 90 -23.42 -13.57 2.60
N HIS A 91 -23.95 -12.87 1.59
CA HIS A 91 -24.85 -11.74 1.79
C HIS A 91 -26.27 -12.05 1.30
N GLN A 92 -27.23 -11.78 2.17
CA GLN A 92 -28.66 -11.93 1.89
C GLN A 92 -29.38 -10.60 2.18
N SER A 93 -30.40 -10.31 1.37
CA SER A 93 -31.23 -9.12 1.53
C SER A 93 -31.97 -9.10 2.87
N THR A 94 -32.26 -7.91 3.40
CA THR A 94 -32.96 -7.77 4.68
C THR A 94 -34.47 -8.03 4.56
N SER A 95 -35.17 -8.13 5.69
CA SER A 95 -36.61 -8.40 5.70
C SER A 95 -37.40 -7.30 4.98
N GLY A 96 -38.06 -7.65 3.88
CA GLY A 96 -38.81 -6.71 3.03
C GLY A 96 -38.06 -6.30 1.75
N GLU A 97 -36.85 -6.81 1.55
CA GLU A 97 -36.08 -6.65 0.33
C GLU A 97 -35.96 -7.95 -0.43
N THR A 98 -35.86 -7.86 -1.75
CA THR A 98 -35.69 -9.01 -2.63
C THR A 98 -34.36 -8.98 -3.36
N CYS A 99 -33.61 -10.08 -3.32
CA CYS A 99 -32.40 -10.22 -4.11
C CYS A 99 -32.72 -10.49 -5.59
N GLY A 100 -32.35 -9.57 -6.49
CA GLY A 100 -32.76 -9.59 -7.89
C GLY A 100 -31.73 -9.07 -8.88
N GLY A 101 -31.65 -9.72 -10.05
CA GLY A 101 -30.77 -9.35 -11.15
C GLY A 101 -31.48 -8.59 -12.28
N ASN A 102 -30.70 -7.87 -13.08
CA ASN A 102 -31.21 -7.15 -14.26
C ASN A 102 -31.47 -8.07 -15.48
N HIS A 103 -31.02 -9.32 -15.41
CA HIS A 103 -31.29 -10.36 -16.39
C HIS A 103 -32.10 -11.47 -15.73
N ASP A 104 -32.87 -12.22 -16.53
CA ASP A 104 -33.43 -13.49 -16.08
C ASP A 104 -32.34 -14.58 -16.02
N VAL A 105 -32.69 -15.76 -15.49
CA VAL A 105 -31.76 -16.90 -15.38
C VAL A 105 -31.23 -17.40 -16.73
N TYR A 106 -31.94 -17.11 -17.83
CA TYR A 106 -31.56 -17.49 -19.20
C TYR A 106 -30.77 -16.39 -19.93
N GLY A 107 -30.50 -15.27 -19.26
CA GLY A 107 -29.72 -14.15 -19.77
C GLY A 107 -30.49 -13.15 -20.63
N ASN A 108 -31.83 -13.14 -20.60
CA ASN A 108 -32.62 -12.11 -21.26
C ASN A 108 -32.62 -10.80 -20.43
N PRO A 109 -32.41 -9.63 -21.05
CA PRO A 109 -32.41 -8.35 -20.34
C PRO A 109 -33.83 -7.94 -19.93
N ARG A 110 -34.01 -7.52 -18.67
CA ARG A 110 -35.34 -7.10 -18.17
C ARG A 110 -35.71 -5.68 -18.61
N PHE A 111 -34.73 -4.78 -18.66
CA PHE A 111 -34.96 -3.36 -18.84
C PHE A 111 -34.53 -2.90 -20.23
N LEU A 112 -35.38 -2.10 -20.85
CA LEU A 112 -35.16 -1.54 -22.18
C LEU A 112 -34.14 -0.39 -22.17
N ASN A 113 -33.99 0.29 -21.04
CA ASN A 113 -33.08 1.42 -20.89
C ASN A 113 -31.68 0.94 -20.43
N ASP A 114 -30.66 1.23 -21.24
CA ASP A 114 -29.27 0.81 -20.99
C ASP A 114 -28.67 1.42 -19.71
N ILE A 115 -29.09 2.64 -19.34
CA ILE A 115 -28.60 3.30 -18.13
C ILE A 115 -29.13 2.56 -16.90
N VAL A 116 -30.42 2.20 -16.91
CA VAL A 116 -31.07 1.41 -15.85
C VAL A 116 -30.44 0.01 -15.73
N MET A 117 -30.05 -0.59 -16.86
CA MET A 117 -29.35 -1.88 -16.86
C MET A 117 -27.99 -1.81 -16.14
N LYS A 118 -27.31 -0.66 -16.13
CA LYS A 118 -25.98 -0.47 -15.52
C LYS A 118 -26.03 0.15 -14.12
N ASP A 119 -27.10 0.88 -13.80
CA ASP A 119 -27.26 1.61 -12.54
C ASP A 119 -27.02 0.74 -11.30
N ALA A 120 -27.52 -0.49 -11.31
CA ALA A 120 -27.37 -1.43 -10.21
C ALA A 120 -25.90 -1.83 -9.91
N LEU A 121 -24.94 -1.57 -10.81
CA LEU A 121 -23.52 -1.85 -10.59
C LEU A 121 -22.67 -0.58 -10.67
N TYR A 122 -23.27 0.58 -10.94
CA TYR A 122 -22.57 1.86 -11.07
C TYR A 122 -22.28 2.47 -9.69
N LEU A 123 -21.53 1.76 -8.86
CA LEU A 123 -21.04 2.19 -7.55
C LEU A 123 -19.52 1.99 -7.48
N ASP A 124 -18.88 2.75 -6.62
CA ASP A 124 -17.45 2.64 -6.34
C ASP A 124 -17.07 1.25 -5.81
N ALA A 125 -17.91 0.66 -4.97
CA ALA A 125 -17.74 -0.70 -4.44
C ALA A 125 -17.67 -1.80 -5.51
N PHE A 126 -18.16 -1.54 -6.73
CA PHE A 126 -18.19 -2.49 -7.85
C PHE A 126 -17.39 -2.00 -9.05
N ASP A 127 -16.42 -1.09 -8.84
CA ASP A 127 -15.60 -0.49 -9.89
C ASP A 127 -16.43 0.07 -11.06
N TYR A 128 -17.59 0.66 -10.74
CA TYR A 128 -18.55 1.18 -11.72
C TYR A 128 -19.00 0.16 -12.79
N GLY A 129 -19.00 -1.13 -12.45
CA GLY A 129 -19.40 -2.23 -13.33
C GLY A 129 -18.31 -2.69 -14.29
N LEU A 130 -17.04 -2.31 -14.07
CA LEU A 130 -15.91 -2.77 -14.87
C LEU A 130 -15.49 -4.21 -14.52
N THR A 131 -15.63 -4.61 -13.26
CA THR A 131 -15.24 -5.93 -12.75
C THR A 131 -16.37 -6.96 -12.92
N THR A 132 -16.59 -7.39 -14.17
CA THR A 132 -17.65 -8.35 -14.54
C THR A 132 -17.14 -9.47 -15.44
N PHE A 133 -17.88 -10.58 -15.46
CA PHE A 133 -17.59 -11.77 -16.27
C PHE A 133 -18.61 -11.99 -17.39
N ASP A 134 -19.41 -10.98 -17.70
CA ASP A 134 -20.53 -11.10 -18.66
C ASP A 134 -20.02 -11.12 -20.12
N HIS A 135 -18.84 -10.54 -20.37
CA HIS A 135 -18.16 -10.55 -21.65
C HIS A 135 -16.68 -10.86 -21.50
N ILE A 136 -16.09 -11.49 -22.52
CA ILE A 136 -14.67 -11.85 -22.52
C ILE A 136 -13.75 -10.63 -22.34
N GLY A 137 -14.10 -9.46 -22.88
CA GLY A 137 -13.31 -8.24 -22.73
C GLY A 137 -13.21 -7.77 -21.28
N TYR A 138 -14.35 -7.64 -20.59
CA TYR A 138 -14.38 -7.31 -19.15
C TYR A 138 -13.76 -8.42 -18.30
N SER A 139 -13.94 -9.68 -18.69
CA SER A 139 -13.30 -10.82 -18.01
C SER A 139 -11.78 -10.73 -18.09
N VAL A 140 -11.21 -10.37 -19.25
CA VAL A 140 -9.76 -10.18 -19.41
C VAL A 140 -9.24 -9.04 -18.53
N VAL A 141 -9.96 -7.91 -18.45
CA VAL A 141 -9.59 -6.80 -17.55
C VAL A 141 -9.64 -7.24 -16.08
N THR A 142 -10.68 -7.98 -15.70
CA THR A 142 -10.85 -8.50 -14.34
C THR A 142 -9.76 -9.51 -13.98
N PHE A 143 -9.41 -10.43 -14.89
CA PHE A 143 -8.30 -11.37 -14.70
C PHE A 143 -6.94 -10.67 -14.70
N PHE A 144 -6.74 -9.64 -15.52
CA PHE A 144 -5.53 -8.83 -15.48
C PHE A 144 -5.34 -8.19 -14.10
N GLN A 145 -6.40 -7.61 -13.54
CA GLN A 145 -6.40 -7.07 -12.17
C GLN A 145 -6.03 -8.16 -11.13
N ILE A 146 -6.60 -9.36 -11.24
CA ILE A 146 -6.28 -10.49 -10.34
C ILE A 146 -4.83 -10.94 -10.46
N ILE A 147 -4.30 -11.11 -11.68
CA ILE A 147 -2.89 -11.51 -11.95
C ILE A 147 -1.91 -10.47 -11.40
N THR A 148 -2.24 -9.18 -11.47
CA THR A 148 -1.41 -8.15 -10.85
C THR A 148 -1.44 -8.17 -9.32
N SER A 149 -2.25 -9.04 -8.71
CA SER A 149 -2.47 -9.13 -7.26
C SER A 149 -3.01 -7.85 -6.62
N GLU A 150 -3.66 -6.98 -7.42
CA GLU A 150 -4.23 -5.71 -6.97
C GLU A 150 -5.76 -5.84 -6.90
N GLY A 151 -6.36 -5.57 -5.74
CA GLY A 151 -7.82 -5.56 -5.57
C GLY A 151 -8.53 -6.92 -5.77
N TRP A 152 -7.80 -8.03 -5.95
CA TRP A 152 -8.35 -9.37 -6.17
C TRP A 152 -9.24 -9.86 -5.01
N THR A 153 -8.98 -9.41 -3.78
CA THR A 153 -9.81 -9.75 -2.62
C THR A 153 -11.22 -9.19 -2.74
N ASN A 154 -11.37 -7.99 -3.32
CA ASN A 154 -12.69 -7.39 -3.55
C ASN A 154 -13.48 -8.22 -4.57
N ILE A 155 -12.83 -8.63 -5.66
CA ILE A 155 -13.43 -9.52 -6.67
C ILE A 155 -13.82 -10.87 -6.05
N MET A 156 -12.94 -11.44 -5.23
CA MET A 156 -13.24 -12.67 -4.48
C MET A 156 -14.47 -12.48 -3.58
N TYR A 157 -14.54 -11.42 -2.78
CA TYR A 157 -15.68 -11.16 -1.91
C TYR A 157 -16.98 -10.94 -2.69
N MET A 158 -16.95 -10.19 -3.79
CA MET A 158 -18.09 -10.06 -4.70
C MET A 158 -18.59 -11.42 -5.23
N CYS A 159 -17.68 -12.34 -5.54
CA CYS A 159 -18.04 -13.71 -5.92
C CYS A 159 -18.63 -14.51 -4.76
N MET A 160 -18.07 -14.37 -3.56
CA MET A 160 -18.53 -15.07 -2.36
C MET A 160 -19.92 -14.59 -1.90
N ASP A 161 -20.22 -13.32 -2.12
CA ASP A 161 -21.51 -12.73 -1.76
C ASP A 161 -22.60 -13.11 -2.77
N SER A 162 -22.25 -13.27 -4.05
CA SER A 162 -23.21 -13.58 -5.12
C SER A 162 -23.42 -15.07 -5.42
N ALA A 163 -22.44 -15.91 -5.11
CA ALA A 163 -22.42 -17.34 -5.42
C ALA A 163 -21.94 -18.17 -4.20
N GLN A 164 -21.34 -19.33 -4.43
CA GLN A 164 -20.90 -20.23 -3.37
C GLN A 164 -19.60 -19.74 -2.72
N PRO A 165 -19.62 -19.33 -1.43
CA PRO A 165 -18.50 -18.62 -0.81
C PRO A 165 -17.26 -19.50 -0.66
N ILE A 166 -17.43 -20.79 -0.34
CA ILE A 166 -16.31 -21.73 -0.17
C ILE A 166 -15.63 -21.97 -1.52
N VAL A 167 -16.41 -22.21 -2.57
CA VAL A 167 -15.88 -22.50 -3.92
C VAL A 167 -15.16 -21.26 -4.48
N ALA A 168 -15.79 -20.08 -4.37
CA ALA A 168 -15.19 -18.82 -4.80
C ALA A 168 -13.88 -18.55 -4.05
N GLY A 169 -13.88 -18.65 -2.72
CA GLY A 169 -12.69 -18.44 -1.90
C GLY A 169 -11.54 -19.39 -2.27
N MET A 170 -11.82 -20.69 -2.41
CA MET A 170 -10.81 -21.67 -2.81
C MET A 170 -10.25 -21.39 -4.21
N PHE A 171 -11.12 -21.03 -5.17
CA PHE A 171 -10.70 -20.73 -6.53
C PHE A 171 -9.73 -19.54 -6.59
N TYR A 172 -10.10 -18.39 -6.00
CA TYR A 172 -9.26 -17.20 -6.07
C TYR A 172 -7.97 -17.33 -5.24
N ILE A 173 -8.02 -17.96 -4.06
CA ILE A 173 -6.81 -18.22 -3.28
C ILE A 173 -5.86 -19.13 -4.04
N ALA A 174 -6.36 -20.24 -4.60
CA ALA A 174 -5.52 -21.16 -5.37
C ALA A 174 -4.94 -20.48 -6.61
N PHE A 175 -5.73 -19.65 -7.30
CA PHE A 175 -5.29 -18.90 -8.47
C PHE A 175 -4.16 -17.92 -8.12
N VAL A 176 -4.31 -17.10 -7.08
CA VAL A 176 -3.30 -16.11 -6.68
C VAL A 176 -2.04 -16.78 -6.13
N VAL A 177 -2.16 -17.89 -5.40
CA VAL A 177 -0.99 -18.69 -4.98
C VAL A 177 -0.26 -19.27 -6.20
N PHE A 178 -1.00 -19.82 -7.15
CA PHE A 178 -0.40 -20.33 -8.39
C PHE A 178 0.29 -19.22 -9.19
N ASP A 179 -0.38 -18.09 -9.37
CA ASP A 179 0.13 -16.94 -10.13
C ASP A 179 1.38 -16.31 -9.50
N SER A 180 1.34 -16.04 -8.19
CA SER A 180 2.48 -15.48 -7.45
C SER A 180 3.71 -16.40 -7.47
N ILE A 181 3.51 -17.72 -7.52
CA ILE A 181 4.61 -18.69 -7.65
C ILE A 181 5.08 -18.82 -9.09
N PHE A 182 4.18 -18.79 -10.07
CA PHE A 182 4.52 -19.11 -11.45
C PHE A 182 4.88 -17.87 -12.27
N VAL A 183 3.95 -16.92 -12.43
CA VAL A 183 4.09 -15.81 -13.39
C VAL A 183 5.13 -14.81 -12.91
N MET A 184 5.08 -14.40 -11.64
CA MET A 184 6.03 -13.43 -11.08
C MET A 184 7.45 -14.00 -11.00
N ASN A 185 7.61 -15.26 -10.58
CA ASN A 185 8.95 -15.88 -10.52
C ASN A 185 9.51 -16.20 -11.91
N LEU A 186 8.68 -16.62 -12.88
CA LEU A 186 9.13 -16.81 -14.26
C LEU A 186 9.61 -15.48 -14.86
N THR A 187 8.85 -14.41 -14.67
CA THR A 187 9.21 -13.09 -15.17
C THR A 187 10.50 -12.59 -14.53
N LEU A 188 10.65 -12.73 -13.21
CA LEU A 188 11.89 -12.38 -12.51
C LEU A 188 13.08 -13.24 -12.96
N ALA A 189 12.89 -14.53 -13.22
CA ALA A 189 13.94 -15.42 -13.71
C ALA A 189 14.43 -14.99 -15.11
N VAL A 190 13.51 -14.74 -16.04
CA VAL A 190 13.85 -14.28 -17.39
C VAL A 190 14.58 -12.95 -17.35
N ILE A 191 14.13 -12.01 -16.52
CA ILE A 191 14.78 -10.71 -16.35
C ILE A 191 16.17 -10.87 -15.72
N ALA A 192 16.30 -11.72 -14.70
CA ALA A 192 17.57 -11.96 -14.02
C ALA A 192 18.60 -12.61 -14.96
N ASP A 193 18.19 -13.57 -15.78
CA ASP A 193 19.06 -14.21 -16.76
C ASP A 193 19.59 -13.19 -17.79
N GLU A 194 18.76 -12.26 -18.25
CA GLU A 194 19.19 -11.19 -19.16
C GLU A 194 20.18 -10.23 -18.48
N PHE A 195 19.93 -9.83 -17.22
CA PHE A 195 20.84 -8.95 -16.48
C PHE A 195 22.19 -9.60 -16.16
N ASN A 196 22.23 -10.90 -15.93
CA ASN A 196 23.47 -11.62 -15.67
C ASN A 196 24.42 -11.62 -16.89
N ILE A 197 23.88 -11.54 -18.12
CA ILE A 197 24.66 -11.49 -19.35
C ILE A 197 25.45 -10.16 -19.46
N GLU A 198 24.93 -9.06 -18.89
CA GLU A 198 25.61 -7.76 -18.92
C GLU A 198 26.78 -7.64 -17.92
N GLU A 199 26.76 -8.39 -16.80
CA GLU A 199 27.81 -8.32 -15.77
C GLU A 199 29.08 -9.15 -16.11
N GLU A 200 29.02 -10.11 -17.05
CA GLU A 200 30.16 -10.96 -17.48
C GLU A 200 31.10 -10.30 -18.52
N GLY A 201 31.06 -8.98 -18.69
CA GLY A 201 32.00 -8.24 -19.52
C GLY A 201 33.47 -8.35 -19.03
N PRO A 202 34.46 -8.44 -19.95
CA PRO A 202 35.81 -8.93 -19.64
C PRO A 202 36.59 -8.01 -18.70
N ASN A 203 37.10 -8.61 -17.62
CA ASN A 203 38.24 -8.16 -16.78
C ASN A 203 38.45 -6.64 -16.69
N ASN A 204 37.78 -6.00 -15.73
CA ASN A 204 37.90 -4.58 -15.45
C ASN A 204 39.34 -4.16 -15.06
N PRO A 205 40.14 -3.53 -15.96
CA PRO A 205 41.52 -3.12 -15.68
C PRO A 205 41.59 -1.96 -14.65
N ALA A 206 40.45 -1.34 -14.35
CA ALA A 206 40.33 -0.28 -13.35
C ALA A 206 40.45 -0.80 -11.91
N ALA A 207 40.14 -2.09 -11.66
CA ALA A 207 40.29 -2.70 -10.35
C ALA A 207 41.78 -2.88 -9.98
N GLU A 208 42.60 -3.28 -10.95
CA GLU A 208 44.04 -3.47 -10.78
C GLU A 208 44.79 -2.13 -10.63
N LYS A 209 44.42 -1.11 -11.43
CA LYS A 209 44.92 0.27 -11.25
C LYS A 209 44.50 0.88 -9.90
N LYS A 210 43.27 0.59 -9.43
CA LYS A 210 42.85 0.97 -8.06
C LYS A 210 43.69 0.29 -6.99
N LEU A 211 44.06 -0.98 -7.16
CA LEU A 211 44.88 -1.73 -6.19
C LEU A 211 46.32 -1.19 -6.10
N LEU A 212 46.93 -0.86 -7.23
CA LEU A 212 48.25 -0.22 -7.32
C LEU A 212 48.27 1.19 -6.74
N HIS A 213 47.23 2.00 -7.03
CA HIS A 213 47.08 3.31 -6.42
C HIS A 213 46.84 3.23 -4.91
N PHE A 214 46.07 2.23 -4.46
CA PHE A 214 45.83 1.97 -3.03
C PHE A 214 47.12 1.64 -2.28
N LYS A 215 47.94 0.71 -2.81
CA LYS A 215 49.28 0.40 -2.27
C LYS A 215 50.21 1.62 -2.22
N GLY A 216 50.16 2.50 -3.21
CA GLY A 216 50.96 3.75 -3.22
C GLY A 216 50.49 4.81 -2.22
N THR A 217 49.24 4.74 -1.72
CA THR A 217 48.68 5.70 -0.75
C THR A 217 48.77 5.23 0.71
N GLU A 218 48.90 3.92 0.98
CA GLU A 218 49.08 3.39 2.34
C GLU A 218 50.42 3.80 2.97
N ASP A 219 51.46 3.99 2.16
CA ASP A 219 52.81 4.25 2.65
C ASP A 219 53.05 5.72 3.09
N ARG A 220 52.10 6.64 2.83
CA ARG A 220 52.36 8.09 2.89
C ARG A 220 51.77 8.89 4.05
N SER A 221 51.17 8.27 5.08
CA SER A 221 50.71 9.07 6.23
C SER A 221 50.57 8.30 7.54
N ARG A 222 51.69 7.89 8.16
CA ARG A 222 51.74 7.66 9.62
C ARG A 222 51.72 9.01 10.34
N VAL A 223 50.55 9.62 10.44
CA VAL A 223 50.35 10.78 11.31
C VAL A 223 50.42 10.27 12.75
N LYS A 224 51.44 10.69 13.50
CA LYS A 224 51.59 10.34 14.92
C LYS A 224 50.44 11.01 15.69
N SER A 225 49.71 10.22 16.48
CA SER A 225 48.62 10.72 17.34
C SER A 225 49.18 11.66 18.41
N PRO A 226 48.51 12.77 18.73
CA PRO A 226 49.04 13.79 19.63
C PRO A 226 49.12 13.32 21.11
N ILE A 227 48.33 12.34 21.52
CA ILE A 227 48.29 11.85 22.92
C ILE A 227 48.24 10.31 22.98
N PRO A 228 49.31 9.62 23.41
CA PRO A 228 49.42 8.15 23.33
C PRO A 228 48.41 7.38 24.19
N TRP A 229 48.09 7.86 25.40
CA TRP A 229 47.19 7.16 26.32
C TRP A 229 45.72 7.27 25.89
N LEU A 230 45.30 8.43 25.35
CA LEU A 230 43.96 8.61 24.77
C LEU A 230 43.79 7.81 23.48
N TYR A 231 44.85 7.70 22.68
CA TYR A 231 44.86 6.82 21.51
C TYR A 231 44.67 5.35 21.92
N ALA A 232 45.34 4.90 22.99
CA ALA A 232 45.17 3.55 23.52
C ALA A 232 43.73 3.27 23.99
N ILE A 233 43.08 4.23 24.66
CA ILE A 233 41.67 4.10 25.09
C ILE A 233 40.72 4.12 23.88
N ALA A 234 40.90 5.06 22.96
CA ALA A 234 40.03 5.23 21.79
C ALA A 234 40.11 4.04 20.80
N SER A 235 41.25 3.36 20.75
CA SER A 235 41.47 2.17 19.90
C SER A 235 41.08 0.85 20.58
N HIS A 236 40.77 0.86 21.88
CA HIS A 236 40.47 -0.36 22.61
C HIS A 236 39.08 -0.93 22.26
N SER A 237 39.01 -2.25 22.07
CA SER A 237 37.77 -2.94 21.69
C SER A 237 36.68 -2.85 22.75
N THR A 238 37.04 -2.73 24.03
CA THR A 238 36.07 -2.59 25.14
C THR A 238 35.26 -1.31 25.06
N LEU A 239 35.87 -0.19 24.65
CA LEU A 239 35.14 1.06 24.44
C LEU A 239 34.10 0.86 23.34
N SER A 240 34.47 0.19 22.26
CA SER A 240 33.56 -0.11 21.15
C SER A 240 32.39 -1.01 21.58
N SER A 241 32.66 -2.07 22.35
CA SER A 241 31.62 -2.96 22.89
C SER A 241 30.72 -2.24 23.90
N PHE A 242 31.28 -1.38 24.75
CA PHE A 242 30.52 -0.57 25.70
C PHE A 242 29.54 0.37 24.96
N ILE A 243 30.01 1.08 23.95
CA ILE A 243 29.16 1.95 23.13
C ILE A 243 28.07 1.16 22.41
N MET A 244 28.38 -0.06 21.96
CA MET A 244 27.37 -0.95 21.39
C MET A 244 26.25 -1.27 22.38
N VAL A 245 26.58 -1.62 23.62
CA VAL A 245 25.58 -1.84 24.69
C VAL A 245 24.76 -0.57 24.96
N VAL A 246 25.41 0.60 25.00
CA VAL A 246 24.74 1.89 25.18
C VAL A 246 23.77 2.20 24.02
N ILE A 247 24.13 1.88 22.78
CA ILE A 247 23.23 2.03 21.61
C ILE A 247 22.00 1.14 21.78
N PHE A 248 22.18 -0.12 22.17
CA PHE A 248 21.05 -1.03 22.41
C PHE A 248 20.16 -0.54 23.56
N ALA A 249 20.75 -0.17 24.70
CA ALA A 249 20.01 0.39 25.82
C ALA A 249 19.22 1.63 25.42
N ASN A 250 19.82 2.51 24.61
CA ASN A 250 19.17 3.70 24.10
C ASN A 250 18.00 3.38 23.16
N THR A 251 18.20 2.42 22.26
CA THR A 251 17.14 1.97 21.34
C THR A 251 15.98 1.34 22.12
N ALA A 252 16.27 0.57 23.17
CA ALA A 252 15.25 0.00 24.06
C ALA A 252 14.48 1.10 24.80
N VAL A 253 15.16 2.11 25.34
CA VAL A 253 14.52 3.26 26.00
C VAL A 253 13.62 4.03 25.04
N LEU A 254 14.04 4.23 23.78
CA LEU A 254 13.20 4.85 22.76
C LEU A 254 11.95 4.01 22.43
N SER A 255 12.03 2.68 22.49
CA SER A 255 10.89 1.79 22.22
C SER A 255 9.87 1.71 23.36
N LEU A 256 10.18 2.25 24.54
CA LEU A 256 9.26 2.30 25.68
C LEU A 256 8.26 3.47 25.61
N ASP A 257 8.46 4.41 24.68
CA ASP A 257 7.55 5.53 24.42
C ASP A 257 6.25 5.00 23.77
N HIS A 258 5.11 5.25 24.40
CA HIS A 258 3.80 4.75 23.96
C HIS A 258 2.67 5.72 24.34
N TYR A 259 1.57 5.71 23.59
CA TYR A 259 0.39 6.50 23.93
C TYR A 259 -0.69 5.59 24.56
N PRO A 260 -1.29 5.96 25.72
CA PRO A 260 -1.01 7.12 26.56
C PRO A 260 0.15 6.89 27.56
N ILE A 261 1.09 7.84 27.64
CA ILE A 261 2.21 7.79 28.60
C ILE A 261 1.88 8.55 29.88
N SER A 262 2.28 8.01 31.04
CA SER A 262 2.21 8.73 32.32
C SER A 262 3.30 9.81 32.39
N ASP A 263 2.99 10.99 32.92
CA ASP A 263 3.93 12.11 33.06
C ASP A 263 5.24 11.73 33.79
N LYS A 264 5.17 10.80 34.76
CA LYS A 264 6.35 10.29 35.47
C LYS A 264 7.25 9.44 34.58
N MET A 265 6.65 8.64 33.69
CA MET A 265 7.39 7.82 32.75
C MET A 265 8.02 8.69 31.64
N ASP A 266 7.29 9.70 31.14
CA ASP A 266 7.80 10.67 30.16
C ASP A 266 9.06 11.38 30.71
N ALA A 267 8.99 11.89 31.94
CA ALA A 267 10.13 12.54 32.60
C ALA A 267 11.33 11.57 32.81
N ASN A 268 11.08 10.33 33.25
CA ASN A 268 12.14 9.35 33.45
C ASN A 268 12.83 8.97 32.12
N LEU A 269 12.06 8.75 31.06
CA LEU A 269 12.59 8.44 29.73
C LEU A 269 13.38 9.63 29.16
N GLU A 270 12.94 10.86 29.40
CA GLU A 270 13.67 12.08 29.01
C GLU A 270 15.05 12.15 29.70
N ILE A 271 15.10 11.91 31.01
CA ILE A 271 16.35 11.91 31.80
C ILE A 271 17.31 10.82 31.32
N ILE A 272 16.81 9.60 31.10
CA ILE A 272 17.63 8.49 30.63
C ILE A 272 18.17 8.78 29.22
N ASN A 273 17.34 9.30 28.32
CA ASN A 273 17.76 9.67 26.97
C ASN A 273 18.85 10.76 26.98
N PHE A 274 18.74 11.74 27.87
CA PHE A 274 19.75 12.77 28.07
C PHE A 274 21.07 12.16 28.52
N ALA A 275 21.05 11.33 29.57
CA ALA A 275 22.25 10.68 30.11
C ALA A 275 22.96 9.82 29.04
N LEU A 276 22.22 9.03 28.28
CA LEU A 276 22.77 8.21 27.19
C LEU A 276 23.34 9.06 26.05
N SER A 277 22.77 10.24 25.79
CA SER A 277 23.27 11.16 24.77
C SER A 277 24.61 11.80 25.20
N CYS A 278 24.76 12.13 26.49
CA CYS A 278 26.05 12.58 27.04
C CYS A 278 27.15 11.53 26.86
N VAL A 279 26.85 10.24 27.00
CA VAL A 279 27.83 9.16 26.76
C VAL A 279 28.37 9.20 25.33
N PHE A 280 27.53 9.46 24.32
CA PHE A 280 27.98 9.60 22.93
C PHE A 280 28.81 10.87 22.67
N VAL A 281 28.53 11.95 23.39
CA VAL A 281 29.36 13.16 23.34
C VAL A 281 30.75 12.87 23.90
N VAL A 282 30.82 12.21 25.07
CA VAL A 282 32.10 11.80 25.68
C VAL A 282 32.88 10.86 24.75
N GLU A 283 32.21 9.88 24.16
CA GLU A 283 32.79 8.99 23.15
C GLU A 283 33.43 9.78 22.00
N MET A 284 32.70 10.74 21.43
CA MET A 284 33.19 11.58 20.33
C MET A 284 34.43 12.36 20.76
N VAL A 285 34.40 13.00 21.93
CA VAL A 285 35.53 13.79 22.45
C VAL A 285 36.77 12.91 22.65
N VAL A 286 36.60 11.73 23.28
CA VAL A 286 37.70 10.78 23.48
C VAL A 286 38.31 10.33 22.14
N LYS A 287 37.48 10.02 21.13
CA LYS A 287 37.95 9.62 19.80
C LYS A 287 38.65 10.75 19.05
N VAL A 288 38.11 11.97 19.09
CA VAL A 288 38.71 13.14 18.43
C VAL A 288 40.07 13.49 19.04
N LEU A 289 40.18 13.48 20.37
CA LEU A 289 41.45 13.77 21.06
C LEU A 289 42.47 12.64 20.90
N GLY A 290 42.03 11.36 20.90
CA GLY A 290 42.90 10.21 20.76
C GLY A 290 43.44 10.01 19.34
N LEU A 291 42.59 10.07 18.31
CA LEU A 291 42.95 9.85 16.90
C LEU A 291 43.50 11.12 16.22
N GLY A 292 43.13 12.30 16.74
CA GLY A 292 43.34 13.59 16.09
C GLY A 292 42.33 13.84 14.96
N LEU A 293 42.01 15.13 14.71
CA LEU A 293 40.98 15.56 13.75
C LEU A 293 41.15 14.96 12.34
N LYS A 294 42.39 14.90 11.85
CA LYS A 294 42.69 14.42 10.49
C LYS A 294 42.47 12.92 10.33
N MET A 295 42.82 12.13 11.34
CA MET A 295 42.63 10.67 11.30
C MET A 295 41.17 10.31 11.59
N TYR A 296 40.51 11.06 12.49
CA TYR A 296 39.08 10.93 12.76
C TYR A 296 38.23 11.17 11.51
N ALA A 297 38.46 12.28 10.79
CA ALA A 297 37.70 12.64 9.59
C ALA A 297 37.94 11.72 8.38
N ARG A 298 39.00 10.90 8.39
CA ARG A 298 39.30 9.95 7.31
C ARG A 298 38.38 8.72 7.37
N ASP A 299 37.86 8.37 8.54
CA ASP A 299 36.92 7.26 8.71
C ASP A 299 35.48 7.76 8.54
N ARG A 300 34.78 7.23 7.53
CA ARG A 300 33.39 7.59 7.22
C ARG A 300 32.43 7.26 8.37
N PHE A 301 32.72 6.21 9.15
CA PHE A 301 31.87 5.87 10.30
C PHE A 301 32.07 6.84 11.46
N ASN A 302 33.30 7.30 11.72
CA ASN A 302 33.54 8.36 12.70
C ASN A 302 32.84 9.67 12.29
N LEU A 303 32.85 10.02 11.00
CA LEU A 303 32.16 11.22 10.52
C LEU A 303 30.64 11.11 10.68
N PHE A 304 30.07 9.94 10.40
CA PHE A 304 28.65 9.66 10.66
C PHE A 304 28.33 9.73 12.16
N ASP A 305 29.17 9.14 13.01
CA ASP A 305 29.01 9.20 14.47
C ASP A 305 29.02 10.65 14.98
N ALA A 306 29.92 11.49 14.45
CA ALA A 306 29.97 12.93 14.76
C ALA A 306 28.70 13.64 14.32
N PHE A 307 28.21 13.36 13.10
CA PHE A 307 26.97 13.94 12.59
C PHE A 307 25.78 13.63 13.51
N VAL A 308 25.62 12.37 13.94
CA VAL A 308 24.55 11.98 14.87
C VAL A 308 24.68 12.70 16.22
N VAL A 309 25.90 12.83 16.76
CA VAL A 309 26.13 13.53 18.03
C VAL A 309 25.86 15.03 17.89
N ILE A 310 26.29 15.67 16.80
CA ILE A 310 26.04 17.09 16.54
C ILE A 310 24.54 17.38 16.39
N MET A 311 23.81 16.52 15.67
CA MET A 311 22.34 16.65 15.56
C MET A 311 21.65 16.48 16.91
N GLY A 312 22.12 15.56 17.75
CA GLY A 312 21.63 15.42 19.12
C GLY A 312 21.96 16.61 20.03
N LEU A 313 23.12 17.25 19.85
CA LEU A 313 23.47 18.48 20.55
C LEU A 313 22.62 19.68 20.09
N LEU A 314 22.34 19.79 18.79
CA LEU A 314 21.45 20.79 18.24
C LEU A 314 20.03 20.62 18.81
N GLU A 315 19.55 19.37 18.88
CA GLU A 315 18.27 19.05 19.50
C GLU A 315 18.21 19.50 20.96
N MET A 316 19.24 19.17 21.76
CA MET A 316 19.37 19.57 23.16
C MET A 316 19.41 21.09 23.33
N ALA A 317 20.01 21.82 22.39
CA ALA A 317 20.06 23.28 22.41
C ALA A 317 18.70 23.92 22.09
N LEU A 318 17.90 23.32 21.21
CA LEU A 318 16.60 23.83 20.77
C LEU A 318 15.43 23.39 21.66
N ALA A 319 15.54 22.21 22.26
CA ALA A 319 14.58 21.63 23.18
C ALA A 319 15.32 21.08 24.40
N PRO A 320 15.77 21.96 25.32
CA PRO A 320 16.47 21.54 26.51
C PRO A 320 15.56 20.64 27.35
N PRO A 321 16.12 19.58 27.97
CA PRO A 321 15.35 18.74 28.88
C PRO A 321 14.74 19.57 30.00
N SER A 322 13.60 19.13 30.51
CA SER A 322 12.91 19.74 31.68
C SER A 322 13.83 19.98 32.89
N LEU A 323 14.94 19.26 32.99
CA LEU A 323 15.97 19.40 34.03
C LEU A 323 16.90 20.63 33.85
N MET A 324 17.06 21.17 32.64
CA MET A 324 18.03 22.23 32.33
C MET A 324 17.40 23.61 32.11
N SER A 325 16.11 23.69 31.78
CA SER A 325 15.41 24.97 31.60
C SER A 325 13.93 24.86 31.93
N GLU A 326 13.47 25.73 32.83
CA GLU A 326 12.06 25.82 33.25
C GLU A 326 11.17 26.50 32.20
N ASN A 327 11.76 27.25 31.27
CA ASN A 327 11.06 27.91 30.15
C ASN A 327 10.97 26.98 28.93
N GLN A 328 10.01 26.05 28.90
CA GLN A 328 9.83 25.18 27.75
C GLN A 328 9.09 25.90 26.59
N PRO A 329 9.68 25.96 25.37
CA PRO A 329 8.91 26.26 24.17
C PRO A 329 7.88 25.15 23.91
N LYS A 330 6.71 25.50 23.36
CA LYS A 330 5.63 24.55 23.06
C LYS A 330 6.17 23.36 22.23
N LYS A 331 5.92 22.12 22.68
CA LYS A 331 6.41 20.81 22.16
C LYS A 331 6.21 20.56 20.63
N GLY A 332 5.55 21.45 19.89
CA GLY A 332 5.07 21.22 18.52
C GLY A 332 6.09 21.41 17.39
N SER A 333 6.95 22.43 17.42
CA SER A 333 7.79 22.78 16.26
C SER A 333 9.11 22.01 16.16
N VAL A 334 9.57 21.39 17.25
CA VAL A 334 10.87 20.67 17.32
C VAL A 334 10.67 19.15 17.31
N SER A 335 9.44 18.65 17.12
CA SER A 335 9.13 17.22 17.21
C SER A 335 9.88 16.36 16.21
N ALA A 336 10.17 16.86 15.01
CA ALA A 336 10.92 16.12 13.99
C ALA A 336 12.40 15.92 14.35
N LEU A 337 13.01 16.82 15.12
CA LEU A 337 14.42 16.69 15.52
C LEU A 337 14.61 15.52 16.50
N ARG A 338 13.58 15.20 17.30
CA ARG A 338 13.56 14.00 18.17
C ARG A 338 13.69 12.71 17.37
N SER A 339 13.26 12.68 16.11
CA SER A 339 13.40 11.50 15.23
C SER A 339 14.85 11.23 14.84
N PHE A 340 15.74 12.23 14.82
CA PHE A 340 17.17 12.02 14.51
C PHE A 340 17.88 11.15 15.54
N ARG A 341 17.33 11.05 16.75
CA ARG A 341 17.75 10.06 17.76
C ARG A 341 17.75 8.64 17.20
N LEU A 342 16.86 8.29 16.26
CA LEU A 342 16.83 6.95 15.63
C LEU A 342 18.07 6.68 14.77
N LEU A 343 18.73 7.72 14.25
CA LEU A 343 19.94 7.54 13.44
C LEU A 343 21.08 6.88 14.24
N ARG A 344 21.08 7.00 15.57
CA ARG A 344 22.09 6.37 16.43
C ARG A 344 22.07 4.84 16.37
N VAL A 345 20.94 4.23 15.98
CA VAL A 345 20.83 2.78 15.74
C VAL A 345 21.80 2.35 14.62
N PHE A 346 22.01 3.17 13.59
CA PHE A 346 22.92 2.84 12.49
C PHE A 346 24.40 2.76 12.92
N LYS A 347 24.76 3.31 14.09
CA LYS A 347 26.10 3.10 14.68
C LYS A 347 26.40 1.61 14.88
N LEU A 348 25.39 0.74 15.02
CA LEU A 348 25.54 -0.72 15.09
C LEU A 348 26.30 -1.29 13.89
N ALA A 349 26.16 -0.70 12.70
CA ALA A 349 26.86 -1.14 11.49
C ALA A 349 28.39 -1.03 11.61
N ARG A 350 28.89 -0.20 12.54
CA ARG A 350 30.32 -0.09 12.83
C ARG A 350 30.87 -1.35 13.50
N ASN A 351 30.13 -2.02 14.38
CA ASN A 351 30.67 -3.20 15.08
C ASN A 351 30.13 -4.51 14.52
N TRP A 352 28.99 -4.47 13.84
CA TRP A 352 28.33 -5.65 13.32
C TRP A 352 28.71 -5.90 11.84
N ARG A 353 29.66 -6.81 11.63
CA ARG A 353 30.21 -7.12 10.29
C ARG A 353 29.12 -7.49 9.29
N SER A 354 28.16 -8.33 9.67
CA SER A 354 27.06 -8.76 8.80
C SER A 354 26.22 -7.57 8.31
N LEU A 355 25.79 -6.70 9.21
CA LEU A 355 25.05 -5.48 8.87
C LEU A 355 25.85 -4.56 7.95
N ARG A 356 27.16 -4.43 8.20
CA ARG A 356 28.03 -3.61 7.36
C ARG A 356 28.14 -4.13 5.93
N GLU A 357 28.34 -5.44 5.78
CA GLU A 357 28.39 -6.06 4.45
C GLU A 357 27.04 -5.95 3.75
N LEU A 358 25.93 -6.14 4.47
CA LEU A 358 24.57 -5.95 3.93
C LEU A 358 24.36 -4.52 3.41
N LEU A 359 24.66 -3.50 4.22
CA LEU A 359 24.55 -2.10 3.78
C LEU A 359 25.44 -1.81 2.57
N LYS A 360 26.65 -2.39 2.52
CA LYS A 360 27.57 -2.25 1.38
C LYS A 360 27.02 -2.93 0.12
N MET A 361 26.39 -4.09 0.25
CA MET A 361 25.72 -4.79 -0.86
C MET A 361 24.54 -3.98 -1.39
N ILE A 362 23.67 -3.47 -0.50
CA ILE A 362 22.55 -2.60 -0.87
C ILE A 362 23.05 -1.37 -1.63
N TRP A 363 24.11 -0.72 -1.15
CA TRP A 363 24.66 0.46 -1.81
C TRP A 363 25.24 0.17 -3.19
N ARG A 364 25.87 -1.00 -3.36
CA ARG A 364 26.38 -1.44 -4.66
C ARG A 364 25.24 -1.74 -5.64
N ALA A 365 24.22 -2.47 -5.20
CA ALA A 365 23.05 -2.79 -6.00
C ALA A 365 22.26 -1.53 -6.41
N LEU A 366 22.10 -0.58 -5.49
CA LEU A 366 21.45 0.69 -5.80
C LEU A 366 22.27 1.52 -6.81
N ALA A 367 23.60 1.50 -6.70
CA ALA A 367 24.47 2.19 -7.63
C ALA A 367 24.53 1.52 -9.02
N SER A 368 24.43 0.19 -9.11
CA SER A 368 24.39 -0.50 -10.40
C SER A 368 23.09 -0.23 -11.16
N ILE A 369 21.96 -0.11 -10.46
CA ILE A 369 20.64 0.13 -11.07
C ILE A 369 20.30 1.65 -11.18
N ALA A 370 21.19 2.55 -10.76
CA ALA A 370 20.92 3.99 -10.74
C ALA A 370 20.52 4.58 -12.11
N ASN A 371 21.12 4.08 -13.20
CA ASN A 371 20.78 4.49 -14.56
C ASN A 371 19.32 4.15 -14.92
N PHE A 372 18.86 2.95 -14.56
CA PHE A 372 17.46 2.56 -14.72
C PHE A 372 16.53 3.43 -13.87
N GLY A 373 16.97 3.81 -12.66
CA GLY A 373 16.25 4.75 -11.81
C GLY A 373 15.99 6.11 -12.46
N VAL A 374 16.96 6.65 -13.20
CA VAL A 374 16.79 7.90 -13.96
C VAL A 374 15.79 7.72 -15.10
N LEU A 375 15.87 6.61 -15.85
CA LEU A 375 14.92 6.31 -16.92
C LEU A 375 13.49 6.16 -16.37
N LEU A 376 13.32 5.43 -15.27
CA LEU A 376 12.04 5.27 -14.59
C LEU A 376 11.48 6.62 -14.12
N PHE A 377 12.33 7.49 -13.57
CA PHE A 377 11.93 8.85 -13.17
C PHE A 377 11.45 9.68 -14.37
N ILE A 378 12.14 9.63 -15.51
CA ILE A 378 11.73 10.31 -16.73
C ILE A 378 10.37 9.77 -17.20
N PHE A 379 10.18 8.45 -17.18
CA PHE A 379 8.91 7.82 -17.56
C PHE A 379 7.76 8.30 -16.66
N ILE A 380 7.94 8.24 -15.33
CA ILE A 380 6.96 8.74 -14.36
C ILE A 380 6.66 10.23 -14.61
N TYR A 381 7.69 11.05 -14.88
CA TYR A 381 7.53 12.47 -15.18
C TYR A 381 6.68 12.70 -16.43
N ILE A 382 6.94 11.96 -17.52
CA ILE A 382 6.16 12.06 -18.77
C ILE A 382 4.70 11.67 -18.51
N TYR A 383 4.44 10.54 -17.85
CA TYR A 383 3.08 10.11 -17.55
C TYR A 383 2.34 11.07 -16.61
N ALA A 384 3.04 11.69 -15.66
CA ALA A 384 2.48 12.73 -14.81
C ALA A 384 2.07 13.97 -15.63
N LEU A 385 2.91 14.43 -16.57
CA LEU A 385 2.57 15.54 -17.46
C LEU A 385 1.37 15.22 -18.35
N VAL A 386 1.37 14.04 -18.98
CA VAL A 386 0.25 13.58 -19.81
C VAL A 386 -1.02 13.50 -18.98
N GLY A 387 -0.97 12.89 -17.80
CA GLY A 387 -2.12 12.80 -16.90
C GLY A 387 -2.65 14.17 -16.45
N MET A 388 -1.77 15.15 -16.20
CA MET A 388 -2.19 16.52 -15.90
C MET A 388 -2.85 17.21 -17.09
N GLN A 389 -2.35 17.01 -18.31
CA GLN A 389 -2.93 17.60 -19.51
C GLN A 389 -4.29 17.00 -19.84
N VAL A 390 -4.43 15.67 -19.78
CA VAL A 390 -5.70 14.98 -19.99
C VAL A 390 -6.72 15.44 -18.95
N ARG A 391 -6.37 15.44 -17.66
CA ARG A 391 -7.28 15.90 -16.60
C ARG A 391 -7.70 17.35 -16.78
N ARG A 392 -6.78 18.23 -17.19
CA ARG A 392 -7.07 19.64 -17.43
C ARG A 392 -7.94 19.86 -18.68
N ALA A 393 -7.86 18.99 -19.67
CA ALA A 393 -8.71 19.06 -20.87
C ALA A 393 -10.14 18.56 -20.60
N SER A 394 -10.32 17.71 -19.58
CA SER A 394 -11.62 17.16 -19.18
C SER A 394 -12.39 18.02 -18.16
N LEU A 395 -11.77 19.07 -17.62
CA LEU A 395 -12.36 20.10 -16.75
C LEU A 395 -12.61 21.38 -17.55
#